data_AF-A0A4U8T6X3-F1
#
_entry.id   AF-A0A4U8T6X3-F1
#
_cell.length_a   1.000
_cell.length_b   1.000
_cell.length_c   1.000
_cell.angle_alpha   90.00
_cell.angle_beta   90.00
_cell.angle_gamma   90.00
#
_symmetry.space_group_name_H-M   'P 1'
#
loop_
_entity.id
_entity.type
_entity.pdbx_description
1 polymer ?
#
loop_
_entity_poly.entity_id
_entity_poly.type
_entity_poly.pdbx_seq_one_letter_code
_entity_poly.pdbx_strand_id
1 'polypeptide(L)'
;MLKSLYFRMRIIHIAGIIILALNAFFFTENVIGQTIQYIIVVLLIIHDIDEKKWGVNMTRLIAQELSQIRLNSDIKINTSYSAENGKILSLVENFKKNIQNIARVIQDKTKNSHKDIEGLESISNSLQVTTRDIGSAVQSAYNKIDSANTSLSEFRNGIKITQRNQTSMSTGINDIKEMLENVYISIQNTQQQTNKLIESFETLERSTDSINQMVDTIKSIAEQTNLLALNAAIEAARAGEHGRGFAVVADEVRKLAEHTQRSLSEVDSNVKSITQQVEENKYALNQNQQNVELLLENANTTNSKLDDFKLSFDENYSIAKKLVAYGEAMDSDLQILNREVKIILDLAQNNFENSKNISQISDVIKENFIELEHSIEKFN
;
A
#
# COMPACT_ATOMS: atom_id res chain seq x y z
N MET A 1 -68.95 -55.44 -42.35
CA MET A 1 -68.70 -56.85 -42.00
C MET A 1 -67.94 -57.62 -43.09
N LEU A 2 -68.17 -57.38 -44.39
CA LEU A 2 -67.46 -58.05 -45.51
C LEU A 2 -65.92 -57.87 -45.57
N LYS A 3 -65.34 -56.92 -44.83
CA LYS A 3 -63.87 -56.73 -44.76
C LYS A 3 -63.16 -57.67 -43.79
N SER A 4 -63.89 -58.31 -42.86
CA SER A 4 -63.28 -59.25 -41.90
C SER A 4 -62.90 -60.54 -42.62
N LEU A 5 -61.61 -60.89 -42.58
CA LEU A 5 -61.10 -62.16 -43.13
C LEU A 5 -61.81 -63.35 -42.49
N TYR A 6 -62.02 -63.31 -41.18
CA TYR A 6 -62.75 -64.33 -40.43
C TYR A 6 -64.21 -64.47 -40.90
N PHE A 7 -64.93 -63.36 -41.10
CA PHE A 7 -66.30 -63.42 -41.59
C PHE A 7 -66.38 -64.10 -42.97
N ARG A 8 -65.39 -63.85 -43.84
CA ARG A 8 -65.29 -64.50 -45.16
C ARG A 8 -64.95 -65.99 -45.05
N MET A 9 -63.99 -66.37 -44.23
CA MET A 9 -63.59 -67.77 -44.00
C MET A 9 -64.71 -68.60 -43.36
N ARG A 10 -65.43 -68.02 -42.40
CA ARG A 10 -66.55 -68.68 -41.71
C ARG A 10 -67.73 -68.99 -42.62
N ILE A 11 -68.03 -68.11 -43.58
CA ILE A 11 -69.07 -68.40 -44.60
C ILE A 11 -68.67 -69.63 -45.42
N ILE A 12 -67.39 -69.75 -45.79
CA ILE A 12 -66.87 -70.90 -46.54
C ILE A 12 -66.92 -72.17 -45.68
N HIS A 13 -66.54 -72.12 -44.39
CA HIS A 13 -66.63 -73.27 -43.48
C HIS A 13 -68.08 -73.73 -43.27
N ILE A 14 -69.01 -72.80 -43.04
CA ILE A 14 -70.44 -73.13 -42.87
C ILE A 14 -71.00 -73.74 -44.16
N ALA A 15 -70.68 -73.16 -45.32
CA ALA A 15 -71.09 -73.72 -46.61
C ALA A 15 -70.50 -75.14 -46.82
N GLY A 16 -69.22 -75.34 -46.51
CA GLY A 16 -68.54 -76.63 -46.61
C GLY A 16 -69.14 -77.69 -45.68
N ILE A 17 -69.44 -77.34 -44.43
CA ILE A 17 -70.12 -78.21 -43.46
C ILE A 17 -71.49 -78.66 -43.98
N ILE A 18 -72.30 -77.72 -44.48
CA ILE A 18 -73.65 -78.02 -44.99
C ILE A 18 -73.58 -78.91 -46.24
N ILE A 19 -72.72 -78.56 -47.20
CA ILE A 19 -72.58 -79.31 -48.46
C ILE A 19 -72.08 -80.73 -48.20
N LEU A 20 -71.08 -80.92 -47.35
CA LEU A 20 -70.54 -82.25 -47.02
C LEU A 20 -71.54 -83.09 -46.22
N ALA A 21 -72.27 -82.50 -45.28
CA ALA A 21 -73.29 -83.22 -44.51
C ALA A 21 -74.46 -83.69 -45.40
N LEU A 22 -74.90 -82.85 -46.34
CA LEU A 22 -75.94 -83.20 -47.32
C LEU A 22 -75.44 -84.27 -48.31
N ASN A 23 -74.20 -84.15 -48.80
CA ASN A 23 -73.61 -85.14 -49.70
C ASN A 23 -73.46 -86.52 -49.04
N ALA A 24 -73.10 -86.54 -47.75
CA ALA A 24 -73.00 -87.77 -46.96
C ALA A 24 -74.36 -88.43 -46.79
N PHE A 25 -75.40 -87.65 -46.46
CA PHE A 25 -76.73 -88.18 -46.16
C PHE A 25 -77.50 -88.64 -47.41
N PHE A 26 -77.42 -87.88 -48.52
CA PHE A 26 -78.27 -88.11 -49.69
C PHE A 26 -77.59 -88.82 -50.87
N PHE A 27 -76.27 -88.68 -51.05
CA PHE A 27 -75.62 -89.00 -52.34
C PHE A 27 -74.49 -90.04 -52.25
N THR A 28 -74.11 -90.46 -51.05
CA THR A 28 -73.02 -91.43 -50.86
C THR A 28 -73.58 -92.77 -50.37
N GLU A 29 -73.61 -93.80 -51.23
CA GLU A 29 -74.17 -95.12 -50.84
C GLU A 29 -73.17 -96.00 -50.06
N ASN A 30 -71.87 -95.70 -50.14
CA ASN A 30 -70.83 -96.43 -49.42
C ASN A 30 -70.72 -95.93 -47.97
N VAL A 31 -70.99 -96.81 -47.01
CA VAL A 31 -70.93 -96.57 -45.56
C VAL A 31 -69.58 -95.97 -45.11
N ILE A 32 -68.48 -96.41 -45.72
CA ILE A 32 -67.13 -95.89 -45.41
C ILE A 32 -67.03 -94.42 -45.86
N GLY A 33 -67.56 -94.09 -47.03
CA GLY A 33 -67.57 -92.73 -47.58
C GLY A 33 -68.43 -91.77 -46.75
N GLN A 34 -69.62 -92.21 -46.32
CA GLN A 34 -70.48 -91.42 -45.42
C GLN A 34 -69.80 -91.13 -44.08
N THR A 35 -69.19 -92.16 -43.48
CA THR A 35 -68.48 -92.02 -42.19
C THR A 35 -67.33 -91.02 -42.28
N ILE A 36 -66.53 -91.08 -43.35
CA ILE A 36 -65.44 -90.13 -43.59
C ILE A 36 -65.98 -88.70 -43.73
N GLN A 37 -67.06 -88.49 -44.49
CA GLN A 37 -67.64 -87.16 -44.67
C GLN A 37 -68.18 -86.58 -43.35
N TYR A 38 -68.84 -87.39 -42.52
CA TYR A 38 -69.27 -86.94 -41.18
C TYR A 38 -68.10 -86.61 -40.26
N ILE A 39 -67.00 -87.38 -40.31
CA ILE A 39 -65.77 -87.06 -39.56
C ILE A 39 -65.21 -85.71 -40.03
N ILE A 40 -65.17 -85.46 -41.34
CA ILE A 40 -64.70 -84.17 -41.89
C ILE A 40 -65.61 -83.02 -41.44
N VAL A 41 -66.93 -83.20 -41.42
CA VAL A 41 -67.87 -82.21 -40.90
C VAL A 41 -67.58 -81.90 -39.42
N VAL A 42 -67.36 -82.92 -38.58
CA VAL A 42 -67.00 -82.72 -37.16
C VAL A 42 -65.67 -81.99 -37.02
N LEU A 43 -64.66 -82.34 -37.82
CA LEU A 43 -63.37 -81.65 -37.84
C LEU A 43 -63.49 -80.18 -38.26
N LEU A 44 -64.34 -79.86 -39.25
CA LEU A 44 -64.60 -78.48 -39.66
C LEU A 44 -65.35 -77.68 -38.60
N ILE A 45 -66.28 -78.30 -37.86
CA ILE A 45 -66.96 -77.66 -36.72
C ILE A 45 -65.96 -77.38 -35.59
N ILE A 46 -65.11 -78.35 -35.25
CA ILE A 46 -64.04 -78.17 -34.25
C ILE A 46 -63.11 -77.03 -34.69
N HIS A 47 -62.70 -77.00 -35.96
CA HIS A 47 -61.87 -75.93 -36.52
C HIS A 47 -62.56 -74.54 -36.48
N ASP A 48 -63.84 -74.41 -36.84
CA ASP A 48 -64.56 -73.12 -36.76
C ASP A 48 -64.69 -72.62 -35.31
N ILE A 49 -64.92 -73.53 -34.35
CA ILE A 49 -64.99 -73.21 -32.92
C ILE A 49 -63.62 -72.77 -32.39
N ASP A 50 -62.56 -73.48 -32.77
CA ASP A 50 -61.19 -73.18 -32.38
C ASP A 50 -60.74 -71.80 -32.92
N GLU A 51 -60.97 -71.54 -34.21
CA GLU A 51 -60.68 -70.26 -34.87
C GLU A 51 -61.48 -69.09 -34.24
N LYS A 52 -62.75 -69.32 -33.89
CA LYS A 52 -63.58 -68.33 -33.21
C LYS A 52 -63.05 -67.98 -31.82
N LYS A 53 -62.75 -68.99 -31.02
CA LYS A 53 -62.40 -68.84 -29.60
C LYS A 53 -60.97 -68.34 -29.43
N TRP A 54 -60.01 -68.96 -30.12
CA TRP A 54 -58.58 -68.73 -29.92
C TRP A 54 -57.96 -67.80 -30.96
N GLY A 55 -58.62 -67.58 -32.09
CA GLY A 55 -58.24 -66.56 -33.09
C GLY A 55 -58.91 -65.21 -32.82
N VAL A 56 -60.21 -65.11 -33.15
CA VAL A 56 -60.90 -63.79 -33.21
C VAL A 56 -61.30 -63.24 -31.85
N ASN A 57 -61.93 -64.05 -31.00
CA ASN A 57 -62.32 -63.58 -29.67
C ASN A 57 -61.08 -63.23 -28.84
N MET A 58 -60.01 -64.02 -28.97
CA MET A 58 -58.72 -63.75 -28.31
C MET A 58 -58.10 -62.43 -28.76
N THR A 59 -57.99 -62.18 -30.07
CA THR A 59 -57.44 -60.92 -30.59
C THR A 59 -58.30 -59.71 -30.20
N ARG A 60 -59.63 -59.87 -30.13
CA ARG A 60 -60.53 -58.83 -29.64
C ARG A 60 -60.34 -58.53 -28.16
N LEU A 61 -60.16 -59.56 -27.34
CA LEU A 61 -59.88 -59.44 -25.91
C LEU A 61 -58.52 -58.75 -25.68
N ILE A 62 -57.48 -59.18 -26.40
CA ILE A 62 -56.16 -58.52 -26.39
C ILE A 62 -56.30 -57.05 -26.79
N ALA A 63 -57.01 -56.73 -27.89
CA ALA A 63 -57.17 -55.34 -28.32
C ALA A 63 -57.90 -54.47 -27.28
N GLN A 64 -58.90 -55.03 -26.58
CA GLN A 64 -59.60 -54.32 -25.50
C GLN A 64 -58.69 -54.07 -24.30
N GLU A 65 -57.98 -55.10 -23.82
CA GLU A 65 -57.01 -54.98 -22.73
C GLU A 65 -55.88 -53.99 -23.07
N LEU A 66 -55.34 -54.04 -24.28
CA LEU A 66 -54.31 -53.10 -24.75
C LEU A 66 -54.83 -51.66 -24.88
N SER A 67 -56.11 -51.45 -25.18
CA SER A 67 -56.69 -50.10 -25.30
C SER A 67 -56.81 -49.37 -23.95
N GLN A 68 -56.79 -50.11 -22.85
CA GLN A 68 -56.92 -49.59 -21.49
C GLN A 68 -55.69 -49.90 -20.63
N ILE A 69 -54.61 -50.38 -21.25
CA ILE A 69 -53.41 -50.79 -20.54
C ILE A 69 -52.81 -49.61 -19.77
N ARG A 70 -52.51 -49.85 -18.49
CA ARG A 70 -51.72 -48.93 -17.68
C ARG A 70 -50.34 -49.53 -17.48
N LEU A 71 -49.35 -48.67 -17.23
CA LEU A 71 -47.99 -49.14 -17.00
C LEU A 71 -47.86 -50.11 -15.81
N ASN A 72 -48.80 -50.05 -14.86
CA ASN A 72 -48.79 -50.87 -13.65
C ASN A 72 -49.82 -52.03 -13.64
N SER A 73 -50.59 -52.23 -14.73
CA SER A 73 -51.61 -53.30 -14.79
C SER A 73 -51.04 -54.62 -15.35
N ASP A 74 -51.37 -55.74 -14.73
CA ASP A 74 -51.03 -57.08 -15.23
C ASP A 74 -51.94 -57.52 -16.37
N ILE A 75 -51.36 -58.04 -17.46
CA ILE A 75 -52.17 -58.60 -18.55
C ILE A 75 -52.42 -60.09 -18.30
N LYS A 76 -53.62 -60.43 -17.83
CA LYS A 76 -54.01 -61.82 -17.51
C LYS A 76 -54.85 -62.45 -18.63
N ILE A 77 -54.21 -62.72 -19.77
CA ILE A 77 -54.85 -63.38 -20.91
C ILE A 77 -54.24 -64.77 -21.11
N ASN A 78 -55.07 -65.81 -21.06
CA ASN A 78 -54.64 -67.19 -21.29
C ASN A 78 -54.45 -67.42 -22.81
N THR A 79 -53.22 -67.62 -23.26
CA THR A 79 -52.85 -67.84 -24.67
C THR A 79 -52.39 -69.27 -24.97
N SER A 80 -52.67 -70.24 -24.11
CA SER A 80 -52.16 -71.63 -24.23
C SER A 80 -52.45 -72.34 -25.56
N TYR A 81 -53.48 -71.91 -26.29
CA TYR A 81 -53.87 -72.48 -27.59
C TYR A 81 -53.62 -71.51 -28.77
N SER A 82 -52.89 -70.41 -28.57
CA SER A 82 -52.57 -69.40 -29.60
C SER A 82 -51.15 -68.84 -29.41
N ALA A 83 -50.16 -69.52 -29.98
CA ALA A 83 -48.74 -69.18 -29.79
C ALA A 83 -48.37 -67.79 -30.34
N GLU A 84 -48.99 -67.36 -31.44
CA GLU A 84 -48.78 -66.06 -32.08
C GLU A 84 -49.26 -64.90 -31.18
N ASN A 85 -50.43 -65.04 -30.57
CA ASN A 85 -50.97 -64.07 -29.63
C ASN A 85 -50.15 -64.02 -28.34
N GLY A 86 -49.61 -65.16 -27.89
CA GLY A 86 -48.67 -65.21 -26.77
C GLY A 86 -47.37 -64.42 -27.04
N LYS A 87 -46.83 -64.50 -28.27
CA LYS A 87 -45.68 -63.69 -28.69
C LYS A 87 -45.98 -62.19 -28.69
N ILE A 88 -47.12 -61.76 -29.23
CA ILE A 88 -47.56 -60.35 -29.20
C ILE A 88 -47.63 -59.85 -27.75
N LEU A 89 -48.25 -60.64 -26.88
CA LEU A 89 -48.39 -60.29 -25.47
C LEU A 89 -47.03 -60.14 -24.78
N SER A 90 -46.10 -61.06 -25.06
CA SER A 90 -44.72 -60.97 -24.53
C SER A 90 -43.96 -59.73 -25.03
N LEU A 91 -44.17 -59.32 -26.28
CA LEU A 91 -43.58 -58.09 -26.82
C LEU A 91 -44.16 -56.84 -26.16
N VAL A 92 -45.47 -56.83 -25.89
CA VAL A 92 -46.12 -55.75 -25.13
C VAL A 92 -45.59 -55.69 -23.70
N GLU A 93 -45.46 -56.83 -23.01
CA GLU A 93 -44.90 -56.87 -21.66
C GLU A 93 -43.45 -56.39 -21.63
N ASN A 94 -42.63 -56.77 -22.63
CA ASN A 94 -41.27 -56.25 -22.76
C ASN A 94 -41.26 -54.75 -23.05
N PHE A 95 -42.14 -54.24 -23.91
CA PHE A 95 -42.29 -52.83 -24.18
C PHE A 95 -42.70 -52.05 -22.92
N LYS A 96 -43.69 -52.54 -22.18
CA LYS A 96 -44.12 -52.00 -20.88
C LYS A 96 -42.96 -51.93 -19.89
N LYS A 97 -42.17 -53.01 -19.73
CA LYS A 97 -40.97 -53.01 -18.89
C LYS A 97 -39.94 -51.96 -19.32
N ASN A 98 -39.75 -51.76 -20.62
CA ASN A 98 -38.85 -50.72 -21.13
C ASN A 98 -39.37 -49.32 -20.80
N ILE A 99 -40.67 -49.04 -20.97
CA ILE A 99 -41.25 -47.75 -20.59
C ILE A 99 -41.18 -47.53 -19.07
N GLN A 100 -41.43 -48.57 -18.26
CA GLN A 100 -41.25 -48.51 -16.79
C GLN A 100 -39.81 -48.15 -16.41
N ASN A 101 -38.81 -48.75 -17.08
CA ASN A 101 -37.41 -48.44 -16.85
C ASN A 101 -37.08 -46.99 -17.24
N ILE A 102 -37.59 -46.53 -18.39
CA ILE A 102 -37.44 -45.13 -18.84
C ILE A 102 -38.07 -44.17 -17.82
N ALA A 103 -39.29 -44.43 -17.36
CA ALA A 103 -39.97 -43.60 -16.37
C ALA A 103 -39.18 -43.50 -15.06
N ARG A 104 -38.61 -44.61 -14.57
CA ARG A 104 -37.73 -44.62 -13.38
C ARG A 104 -36.47 -43.79 -13.60
N VAL A 105 -35.78 -43.99 -14.72
CA VAL A 105 -34.56 -43.21 -15.05
C VAL A 105 -34.86 -41.72 -15.13
N ILE A 106 -36.00 -41.34 -15.72
CA ILE A 106 -36.41 -39.93 -15.78
C ILE A 106 -36.71 -39.40 -14.37
N GLN A 107 -37.46 -40.12 -13.53
CA GLN A 107 -37.74 -39.72 -12.14
C GLN A 107 -36.45 -39.51 -11.33
N ASP A 108 -35.51 -40.46 -11.40
CA ASP A 108 -34.22 -40.34 -10.73
C ASP A 108 -33.42 -39.13 -11.25
N LYS A 109 -33.49 -38.86 -12.57
CA LYS A 109 -32.80 -37.72 -13.18
C LYS A 109 -33.45 -36.38 -12.81
N THR A 110 -34.78 -36.32 -12.71
CA THR A 110 -35.54 -35.14 -12.22
C THR A 110 -35.20 -34.83 -10.77
N LYS A 111 -35.10 -35.85 -9.91
CA LYS A 111 -34.70 -35.69 -8.50
C LYS A 111 -33.27 -35.15 -8.37
N ASN A 112 -32.33 -35.70 -9.15
CA ASN A 112 -30.95 -35.20 -9.16
C ASN A 112 -30.88 -33.75 -9.67
N SER A 113 -31.71 -33.40 -10.65
CA SER A 113 -31.69 -32.04 -11.22
C SER A 113 -32.28 -30.98 -10.27
N HIS A 114 -33.21 -31.34 -9.37
CA HIS A 114 -33.62 -30.46 -8.28
C HIS A 114 -32.44 -30.07 -7.38
N LYS A 115 -31.56 -31.03 -7.07
CA LYS A 115 -30.35 -30.76 -6.29
C LYS A 115 -29.38 -29.85 -7.05
N ASP A 116 -29.27 -30.02 -8.37
CA ASP A 116 -28.44 -29.15 -9.21
C ASP A 116 -28.99 -27.70 -9.24
N ILE A 117 -30.32 -27.53 -9.32
CA ILE A 117 -31.02 -26.24 -9.22
C ILE A 117 -30.72 -25.55 -7.88
N GLU A 118 -30.89 -26.24 -6.75
CA GLU A 118 -30.57 -25.69 -5.43
C GLU A 118 -29.10 -25.25 -5.33
N GLY A 119 -28.19 -26.02 -5.95
CA GLY A 119 -26.78 -25.66 -6.09
C GLY A 119 -26.57 -24.37 -6.90
N LEU A 120 -27.26 -24.22 -8.03
CA LEU A 120 -27.20 -23.01 -8.87
C LEU A 120 -27.76 -21.77 -8.15
N GLU A 121 -28.88 -21.90 -7.44
CA GLU A 121 -29.44 -20.81 -6.63
C GLU A 121 -28.46 -20.38 -5.52
N SER A 122 -27.82 -21.35 -4.86
CA SER A 122 -26.78 -21.08 -3.86
C SER A 122 -25.58 -20.33 -4.44
N ILE A 123 -25.09 -20.76 -5.62
CA ILE A 123 -24.00 -20.09 -6.35
C ILE A 123 -24.41 -18.65 -6.72
N SER A 124 -25.62 -18.46 -7.23
CA SER A 124 -26.14 -17.13 -7.59
C SER A 124 -26.17 -16.19 -6.39
N ASN A 125 -26.71 -16.65 -5.25
CA ASN A 125 -26.74 -15.87 -4.01
C ASN A 125 -25.33 -15.54 -3.51
N SER A 126 -24.42 -16.51 -3.55
CA SER A 126 -23.01 -16.31 -3.17
C SER A 126 -22.32 -15.28 -4.06
N LEU A 127 -22.57 -15.30 -5.37
CA LEU A 127 -22.05 -14.30 -6.31
C LEU A 127 -22.58 -12.89 -6.03
N GLN A 128 -23.86 -12.73 -5.67
CA GLN A 128 -24.43 -11.43 -5.31
C GLN A 128 -23.78 -10.84 -4.06
N VAL A 129 -23.63 -11.67 -3.01
CA VAL A 129 -22.97 -11.25 -1.77
C VAL A 129 -21.52 -10.85 -2.05
N THR A 130 -20.78 -11.70 -2.76
CA THR A 130 -19.38 -11.44 -3.14
C THR A 130 -19.26 -10.16 -3.97
N THR A 131 -20.17 -9.92 -4.91
CA THR A 131 -20.18 -8.71 -5.74
C THR A 131 -20.40 -7.45 -4.90
N ARG A 132 -21.33 -7.50 -3.95
CA ARG A 132 -21.58 -6.39 -3.02
C ARG A 132 -20.34 -6.09 -2.17
N ASP A 133 -19.70 -7.13 -1.66
CA ASP A 133 -18.50 -7.01 -0.85
C ASP A 133 -17.34 -6.42 -1.67
N ILE A 134 -17.15 -6.87 -2.92
CA ILE A 134 -16.18 -6.26 -3.86
C ILE A 134 -16.49 -4.78 -4.08
N GLY A 135 -17.76 -4.40 -4.29
CA GLY A 135 -18.15 -3.00 -4.47
C GLY A 135 -17.75 -2.13 -3.27
N SER A 136 -17.95 -2.63 -2.04
CA SER A 136 -17.53 -1.93 -0.82
C SER A 136 -15.99 -1.81 -0.71
N ALA A 137 -15.26 -2.87 -1.10
CA ALA A 137 -13.80 -2.87 -1.10
C ALA A 137 -13.22 -1.90 -2.14
N VAL A 138 -13.82 -1.84 -3.34
CA VAL A 138 -13.47 -0.89 -4.39
C VAL A 138 -13.66 0.56 -3.93
N GLN A 139 -14.80 0.87 -3.28
CA GLN A 139 -15.02 2.22 -2.75
C GLN A 139 -13.99 2.60 -1.68
N SER A 140 -13.65 1.65 -0.79
CA SER A 140 -12.58 1.85 0.20
C SER A 140 -11.23 2.09 -0.46
N ALA A 141 -10.91 1.33 -1.52
CA ALA A 141 -9.67 1.48 -2.28
C ALA A 141 -9.58 2.86 -2.94
N TYR A 142 -10.65 3.36 -3.57
CA TYR A 142 -10.68 4.71 -4.14
C TYR A 142 -10.39 5.79 -3.10
N ASN A 143 -11.04 5.73 -1.93
CA ASN A 143 -10.80 6.70 -0.86
C ASN A 143 -9.33 6.69 -0.38
N LYS A 144 -8.70 5.50 -0.31
CA LYS A 144 -7.29 5.35 0.07
C LYS A 144 -6.35 5.89 -1.01
N ILE A 145 -6.64 5.64 -2.29
CA ILE A 145 -5.87 6.18 -3.42
C ILE A 145 -5.95 7.72 -3.44
N ASP A 146 -7.13 8.29 -3.22
CA ASP A 146 -7.31 9.75 -3.18
C ASP A 146 -6.53 10.40 -2.01
N SER A 147 -6.62 9.78 -0.83
CA SER A 147 -5.82 10.19 0.34
C SER A 147 -4.32 10.11 0.05
N ALA A 148 -3.86 9.01 -0.58
CA ALA A 148 -2.47 8.82 -0.95
C ALA A 148 -1.98 9.86 -1.98
N ASN A 149 -2.82 10.22 -2.96
CA ASN A 149 -2.52 11.30 -3.90
C ASN A 149 -2.33 12.65 -3.20
N THR A 150 -3.20 12.95 -2.22
CA THR A 150 -3.08 14.18 -1.41
C THR A 150 -1.78 14.19 -0.61
N SER A 151 -1.48 13.10 0.11
CA SER A 151 -0.22 12.96 0.84
C SER A 151 1.02 13.03 -0.05
N LEU A 152 0.95 12.47 -1.27
CA LEU A 152 2.03 12.54 -2.25
C LEU A 152 2.27 13.98 -2.74
N SER A 153 1.20 14.74 -2.94
CA SER A 153 1.29 16.16 -3.30
C SER A 153 1.97 16.98 -2.20
N GLU A 154 1.55 16.79 -0.94
CA GLU A 154 2.18 17.45 0.21
C GLU A 154 3.65 17.06 0.37
N PHE A 155 3.96 15.76 0.20
CA PHE A 155 5.32 15.23 0.23
C PHE A 155 6.22 15.89 -0.83
N ARG A 156 5.75 16.00 -2.08
CA ARG A 156 6.46 16.69 -3.17
C ARG A 156 6.72 18.16 -2.86
N ASN A 157 5.73 18.85 -2.30
CA ASN A 157 5.89 20.24 -1.90
C ASN A 157 6.92 20.38 -0.76
N GLY A 158 6.88 19.48 0.23
CA GLY A 158 7.88 19.40 1.30
C GLY A 158 9.29 19.24 0.76
N ILE A 159 9.51 18.34 -0.20
CA ILE A 159 10.82 18.16 -0.85
C ILE A 159 11.27 19.43 -1.56
N LYS A 160 10.38 20.11 -2.28
CA LYS A 160 10.70 21.37 -2.98
C LYS A 160 11.13 22.46 -2.00
N ILE A 161 10.45 22.56 -0.85
CA ILE A 161 10.83 23.49 0.23
C ILE A 161 12.21 23.14 0.77
N THR A 162 12.48 21.85 1.05
CA THR A 162 13.79 21.37 1.51
C THR A 162 14.90 21.74 0.52
N GLN A 163 14.70 21.52 -0.78
CA GLN A 163 15.68 21.89 -1.82
C GLN A 163 15.93 23.40 -1.89
N ARG A 164 14.89 24.22 -1.69
CA ARG A 164 15.04 25.68 -1.66
C ARG A 164 15.82 26.13 -0.42
N ASN A 165 15.45 25.63 0.75
CA ASN A 165 16.18 25.87 2.01
C ASN A 165 17.64 25.42 1.87
N GLN A 166 17.86 24.36 1.08
CA GLN A 166 19.19 23.86 0.79
C GLN A 166 20.06 24.93 0.10
N THR A 167 19.51 25.53 -0.93
CA THR A 167 20.22 26.54 -1.72
C THR A 167 20.51 27.78 -0.87
N SER A 168 19.52 28.25 -0.11
CA SER A 168 19.68 29.40 0.78
C SER A 168 20.73 29.18 1.87
N MET A 169 20.78 28.00 2.47
CA MET A 169 21.78 27.68 3.49
C MET A 169 23.18 27.58 2.88
N SER A 170 23.33 27.02 1.67
CA SER A 170 24.63 27.00 1.00
C SER A 170 25.18 28.41 0.77
N THR A 171 24.32 29.38 0.43
CA THR A 171 24.71 30.79 0.35
C THR A 171 25.11 31.31 1.74
N GLY A 172 24.27 31.09 2.76
CA GLY A 172 24.56 31.55 4.12
C GLY A 172 25.86 30.99 4.72
N ILE A 173 26.22 29.74 4.43
CA ILE A 173 27.51 29.16 4.84
C ILE A 173 28.67 29.93 4.18
N ASN A 174 28.55 30.25 2.89
CA ASN A 174 29.60 31.01 2.19
C ASN A 174 29.72 32.43 2.75
N ASP A 175 28.60 33.10 3.04
CA ASP A 175 28.61 34.43 3.65
C ASP A 175 29.30 34.42 5.03
N ILE A 176 29.02 33.40 5.87
CA ILE A 176 29.68 33.24 7.16
C ILE A 176 31.19 32.99 7.00
N LYS A 177 31.60 32.22 5.99
CA LYS A 177 33.03 32.00 5.70
C LYS A 177 33.74 33.29 5.33
N GLU A 178 33.14 34.11 4.47
CA GLU A 178 33.68 35.43 4.12
C GLU A 178 33.77 36.35 5.36
N MET A 179 32.77 36.32 6.23
CA MET A 179 32.83 37.05 7.50
C MET A 179 33.98 36.56 8.41
N LEU A 180 34.22 35.24 8.49
CA LEU A 180 35.33 34.69 9.26
C LEU A 180 36.70 35.08 8.70
N GLU A 181 36.85 35.14 7.37
CA GLU A 181 38.07 35.65 6.74
C GLU A 181 38.33 37.11 7.13
N ASN A 182 37.29 37.95 7.15
CA ASN A 182 37.40 39.33 7.61
C ASN A 182 37.76 39.44 9.10
N VAL A 183 37.22 38.55 9.94
CA VAL A 183 37.59 38.46 11.35
C VAL A 183 39.06 38.08 11.50
N TYR A 184 39.56 37.12 10.72
CA TYR A 184 40.96 36.72 10.72
C TYR A 184 41.90 37.89 10.40
N ILE A 185 41.58 38.65 9.35
CA ILE A 185 42.32 39.87 8.96
C ILE A 185 42.31 40.90 10.11
N SER A 186 41.16 41.10 10.76
CA SER A 186 41.01 42.05 11.86
C SER A 186 41.83 41.66 13.09
N ILE A 187 41.87 40.36 13.41
CA ILE A 187 42.69 39.80 14.49
C ILE A 187 44.17 40.02 14.19
N GLN A 188 44.63 39.75 12.97
CA GLN A 188 46.02 39.99 12.56
C GLN A 188 46.42 41.47 12.69
N ASN A 189 45.54 42.38 12.25
CA ASN A 189 45.76 43.82 12.39
C ASN A 189 45.85 44.24 13.87
N THR A 190 44.97 43.70 14.71
CA THR A 190 44.98 43.96 16.16
C THR A 190 46.27 43.47 16.78
N GLN A 191 46.74 42.27 16.43
CA GLN A 191 48.00 41.72 16.93
C GLN A 191 49.19 42.60 16.55
N GLN A 192 49.24 43.10 15.31
CA GLN A 192 50.28 44.04 14.89
C GLN A 192 50.24 45.37 15.66
N GLN A 193 49.05 45.90 15.92
CA GLN A 193 48.88 47.14 16.71
C GLN A 193 49.30 46.95 18.17
N THR A 194 48.91 45.83 18.79
CA THR A 194 49.33 45.47 20.16
C THR A 194 50.84 45.37 20.26
N ASN A 195 51.52 44.73 19.31
CA ASN A 195 52.98 44.64 19.30
C ASN A 195 53.65 46.02 19.22
N LYS A 196 53.14 46.92 18.36
CA LYS A 196 53.65 48.30 18.27
C LYS A 196 53.43 49.11 19.56
N LEU A 197 52.32 48.88 20.26
CA LEU A 197 52.06 49.52 21.55
C LEU A 197 53.04 49.02 22.62
N ILE A 198 53.34 47.72 22.65
CA ILE A 198 54.34 47.15 23.56
C ILE A 198 55.70 47.82 23.34
N GLU A 199 56.19 47.91 22.10
CA GLU A 199 57.44 48.59 21.75
C GLU A 199 57.46 50.08 22.17
N SER A 200 56.31 50.76 22.03
CA SER A 200 56.15 52.16 22.41
C SER A 200 56.24 52.35 23.93
N PHE A 201 55.61 51.45 24.71
CA PHE A 201 55.68 51.47 26.16
C PHE A 201 57.08 51.12 26.70
N GLU A 202 57.79 50.18 26.07
CA GLU A 202 59.21 49.89 26.40
C GLU A 202 60.11 51.10 26.14
N THR A 203 59.79 51.91 25.12
CA THR A 203 60.54 53.15 24.84
C THR A 203 60.20 54.25 25.85
N LEU A 204 58.94 54.34 26.27
CA LEU A 204 58.52 55.26 27.33
C LEU A 204 59.13 54.90 28.68
N GLU A 205 59.18 53.63 29.03
CA GLU A 205 59.84 53.12 30.25
C GLU A 205 61.31 53.55 30.31
N ARG A 206 62.09 53.31 29.24
CA ARG A 206 63.49 53.76 29.13
C ARG A 206 63.65 55.27 29.26
N SER A 207 62.70 56.04 28.74
CA SER A 207 62.70 57.50 28.83
C SER A 207 62.43 57.97 30.27
N THR A 208 61.47 57.34 30.94
CA THR A 208 61.11 57.60 32.34
C THR A 208 62.27 57.24 33.28
N ASP A 209 62.97 56.13 33.03
CA ASP A 209 64.20 55.76 33.78
C ASP A 209 65.31 56.79 33.60
N SER A 210 65.51 57.28 32.37
CA SER A 210 66.50 58.32 32.08
C SER A 210 66.16 59.63 32.80
N ILE A 211 64.86 59.98 32.90
CA ILE A 211 64.40 61.15 33.65
C ILE A 211 64.65 60.96 35.15
N ASN A 212 64.34 59.79 35.72
CA ASN A 212 64.63 59.48 37.12
C ASN A 212 66.12 59.68 37.44
N GLN A 213 67.03 59.17 36.60
CA GLN A 213 68.47 59.37 36.76
C GLN A 213 68.87 60.86 36.72
N MET A 214 68.25 61.66 35.84
CA MET A 214 68.47 63.10 35.79
C MET A 214 67.94 63.80 37.05
N VAL A 215 66.74 63.44 37.52
CA VAL A 215 66.14 64.00 38.75
C VAL A 215 67.04 63.72 39.95
N ASP A 216 67.55 62.50 40.11
CA ASP A 216 68.49 62.12 41.17
C ASP A 216 69.80 62.92 41.11
N THR A 217 70.32 63.14 39.91
CA THR A 217 71.52 63.96 39.68
C THR A 217 71.28 65.42 40.07
N ILE A 218 70.18 66.03 39.62
CA ILE A 218 69.87 67.43 39.94
C ILE A 218 69.55 67.58 41.44
N LYS A 219 68.89 66.59 42.05
CA LYS A 219 68.62 66.57 43.49
C LYS A 219 69.93 66.59 44.29
N SER A 220 70.90 65.79 43.87
CA SER A 220 72.24 65.77 44.44
C SER A 220 72.95 67.13 44.27
N ILE A 221 72.85 67.77 43.09
CA ILE A 221 73.40 69.11 42.84
C ILE A 221 72.71 70.17 43.72
N ALA A 222 71.38 70.14 43.84
CA ALA A 222 70.63 71.08 44.65
C ALA A 222 70.98 70.94 46.14
N GLU A 223 71.17 69.72 46.63
CA GLU A 223 71.64 69.45 48.00
C GLU A 223 73.06 69.95 48.24
N GLN A 224 73.98 69.70 47.31
CA GLN A 224 75.33 70.27 47.36
C GLN A 224 75.31 71.80 47.33
N THR A 225 74.46 72.40 46.49
CA THR A 225 74.32 73.86 46.39
C THR A 225 73.76 74.46 47.68
N ASN A 226 72.78 73.78 48.29
CA ASN A 226 72.22 74.17 49.58
C ASN A 226 73.28 74.15 50.69
N LEU A 227 74.13 73.11 50.74
CA LEU A 227 75.25 72.99 51.68
C LEU A 227 76.33 74.06 51.43
N LEU A 228 76.67 74.32 50.17
CA LEU A 228 77.62 75.38 49.80
C LEU A 228 77.10 76.77 50.21
N ALA A 229 75.82 77.04 49.96
CA ALA A 229 75.17 78.29 50.33
C ALA A 229 75.11 78.47 51.85
N LEU A 230 74.84 77.41 52.60
CA LEU A 230 74.89 77.41 54.06
C LEU A 230 76.29 77.75 54.58
N ASN A 231 77.33 77.11 54.03
CA ASN A 231 78.72 77.41 54.39
C ASN A 231 79.09 78.86 54.06
N ALA A 232 78.64 79.38 52.92
CA ALA A 232 78.86 80.77 52.53
C ALA A 232 78.13 81.76 53.45
N ALA A 233 76.91 81.44 53.89
CA ALA A 233 76.15 82.26 54.85
C ALA A 233 76.85 82.30 56.22
N ILE A 234 77.39 81.17 56.68
CA ILE A 234 78.18 81.08 57.93
C ILE A 234 79.42 81.97 57.83
N GLU A 235 80.18 81.89 56.73
CA GLU A 235 81.41 82.66 56.57
C GLU A 235 81.13 84.16 56.36
N ALA A 236 80.03 84.51 55.69
CA ALA A 236 79.56 85.89 55.56
C ALA A 236 79.14 86.49 56.91
N ALA A 237 78.49 85.71 57.79
CA ALA A 237 78.20 86.13 59.16
C ALA A 237 79.49 86.32 59.98
N ARG A 238 80.51 85.48 59.75
CA ARG A 238 81.82 85.55 60.40
C ARG A 238 82.62 86.81 60.01
N ALA A 239 82.45 87.31 58.79
CA ALA A 239 83.07 88.53 58.30
C ALA A 239 82.41 89.84 58.80
N GLY A 240 81.33 89.75 59.59
CA GLY A 240 80.67 90.91 60.21
C GLY A 240 80.10 91.91 59.19
N GLU A 241 80.36 93.22 59.38
CA GLU A 241 79.86 94.28 58.49
C GLU A 241 80.37 94.15 57.04
N HIS A 242 81.57 93.61 56.83
CA HIS A 242 82.15 93.41 55.48
C HIS A 242 81.47 92.25 54.71
N GLY A 243 80.81 91.32 55.41
CA GLY A 243 80.15 90.15 54.82
C GLY A 243 78.67 90.35 54.49
N ARG A 244 78.06 91.49 54.85
CA ARG A 244 76.61 91.74 54.71
C ARG A 244 76.06 91.50 53.31
N GLY A 245 76.75 91.96 52.27
CA GLY A 245 76.32 91.74 50.87
C GLY A 245 76.41 90.27 50.46
N PHE A 246 77.44 89.56 50.89
CA PHE A 246 77.61 88.12 50.65
C PHE A 246 76.58 87.27 51.40
N ALA A 247 76.20 87.67 52.62
CA ALA A 247 75.19 86.97 53.42
C ALA A 247 73.83 86.95 52.71
N VAL A 248 73.43 88.07 52.11
CA VAL A 248 72.16 88.17 51.34
C VAL A 248 72.19 87.26 50.12
N VAL A 249 73.30 87.23 49.38
CA VAL A 249 73.45 86.34 48.20
C VAL A 249 73.44 84.87 48.63
N ALA A 250 74.14 84.51 49.71
CA ALA A 250 74.17 83.14 50.20
C ALA A 250 72.79 82.65 50.65
N ASP A 251 72.00 83.47 51.34
CA ASP A 251 70.64 83.11 51.72
C ASP A 251 69.70 82.99 50.51
N GLU A 252 69.88 83.81 49.47
CA GLU A 252 69.09 83.71 48.25
C GLU A 252 69.42 82.45 47.44
N VAL A 253 70.71 82.08 47.35
CA VAL A 253 71.15 80.80 46.76
C VAL A 253 70.61 79.61 47.56
N ARG A 254 70.60 79.70 48.90
CA ARG A 254 70.03 78.65 49.77
C ARG A 254 68.54 78.46 49.51
N LYS A 255 67.76 79.55 49.47
CA LYS A 255 66.33 79.50 49.14
C LYS A 255 66.07 78.92 47.74
N LEU A 256 66.92 79.26 46.76
CA LEU A 256 66.80 78.74 45.40
C LEU A 256 67.08 77.22 45.35
N ALA A 257 68.07 76.75 46.11
CA ALA A 257 68.37 75.33 46.24
C ALA A 257 67.23 74.55 46.93
N GLU A 258 66.67 75.08 48.03
CA GLU A 258 65.50 74.51 48.70
C GLU A 258 64.24 74.50 47.81
N HIS A 259 64.04 75.55 47.00
CA HIS A 259 62.96 75.61 46.02
C HIS A 259 63.15 74.57 44.90
N THR A 260 64.39 74.39 44.44
CA THR A 260 64.75 73.39 43.43
C THR A 260 64.49 71.98 43.95
N GLN A 261 64.88 71.67 45.19
CA GLN A 261 64.59 70.37 45.82
C GLN A 261 63.09 70.09 45.93
N ARG A 262 62.28 71.08 46.32
CA ARG A 262 60.81 70.94 46.35
C ARG A 262 60.24 70.64 44.97
N SER A 263 60.67 71.39 43.96
CA SER A 263 60.24 71.20 42.57
C SER A 263 60.63 69.80 42.05
N LEU A 264 61.82 69.31 42.40
CA LEU A 264 62.28 67.97 42.02
C LEU A 264 61.47 66.85 42.69
N SER A 265 61.01 67.04 43.93
CA SER A 265 60.10 66.07 44.57
C SER A 265 58.76 65.98 43.84
N GLU A 266 58.23 67.09 43.32
CA GLU A 266 57.02 67.07 42.49
C GLU A 266 57.27 66.35 41.15
N VAL A 267 58.42 66.58 40.52
CA VAL A 267 58.82 65.86 39.31
C VAL A 267 58.97 64.36 39.59
N ASP A 268 59.67 63.95 40.64
CA ASP A 268 59.82 62.54 41.05
C ASP A 268 58.45 61.86 41.25
N SER A 269 57.52 62.53 41.93
CA SER A 269 56.14 62.03 42.10
C SER A 269 55.42 61.82 40.76
N ASN A 270 55.55 62.78 39.83
CA ASN A 270 54.93 62.67 38.51
C ASN A 270 55.56 61.55 37.68
N VAL A 271 56.88 61.40 37.71
CA VAL A 271 57.62 60.37 36.99
C VAL A 271 57.24 58.99 37.51
N LYS A 272 57.15 58.79 38.83
CA LYS A 272 56.65 57.56 39.44
C LYS A 272 55.22 57.22 39.01
N SER A 273 54.34 58.22 38.93
CA SER A 273 52.97 58.02 38.44
C SER A 273 52.95 57.57 36.97
N ILE A 274 53.83 58.12 36.12
CA ILE A 274 54.00 57.69 34.73
C ILE A 274 54.50 56.23 34.68
N THR A 275 55.54 55.87 35.45
CA THR A 275 56.05 54.48 35.50
C THR A 275 54.95 53.50 35.89
N GLN A 276 54.15 53.82 36.91
CA GLN A 276 53.04 52.97 37.34
C GLN A 276 52.02 52.78 36.21
N GLN A 277 51.63 53.87 35.53
CA GLN A 277 50.70 53.79 34.40
C GLN A 277 51.26 52.94 33.24
N VAL A 278 52.57 52.99 32.98
CA VAL A 278 53.21 52.15 31.96
C VAL A 278 53.10 50.66 32.31
N GLU A 279 53.38 50.28 33.55
CA GLU A 279 53.24 48.90 34.04
C GLU A 279 51.79 48.39 33.94
N GLU A 280 50.82 49.20 34.37
CA GLU A 280 49.40 48.88 34.27
C GLU A 280 48.96 48.66 32.82
N ASN A 281 49.41 49.51 31.90
CA ASN A 281 49.11 49.36 30.47
C ASN A 281 49.79 48.12 29.85
N LYS A 282 51.03 47.80 30.23
CA LYS A 282 51.71 46.57 29.80
C LYS A 282 50.95 45.32 30.24
N TYR A 283 50.48 45.29 31.49
CA TYR A 283 49.64 44.19 31.97
C TYR A 283 48.35 44.04 31.14
N ALA A 284 47.67 45.15 30.84
CA ALA A 284 46.47 45.13 30.00
C ALA A 284 46.75 44.64 28.56
N LEU A 285 47.90 45.00 27.98
CA LEU A 285 48.32 44.55 26.66
C LEU A 285 48.61 43.03 26.63
N ASN A 286 49.23 42.48 27.67
CA ASN A 286 49.45 41.04 27.78
C ASN A 286 48.11 40.27 27.85
N GLN A 287 47.13 40.79 28.59
CA GLN A 287 45.78 40.20 28.59
C GLN A 287 45.11 40.30 27.22
N ASN A 288 45.29 41.42 26.51
CA ASN A 288 44.78 41.59 25.15
C ASN A 288 45.38 40.56 24.19
N GLN A 289 46.67 40.27 24.29
CA GLN A 289 47.33 39.24 23.49
C GLN A 289 46.73 37.84 23.72
N GLN A 290 46.46 37.47 24.97
CA GLN A 290 45.78 36.20 25.29
C GLN A 290 44.37 36.15 24.70
N ASN A 291 43.63 37.26 24.74
CA ASN A 291 42.29 37.34 24.14
C ASN A 291 42.36 37.19 22.61
N VAL A 292 43.37 37.76 21.96
CA VAL A 292 43.63 37.62 20.52
C VAL A 292 43.89 36.16 20.13
N GLU A 293 44.68 35.43 20.91
CA GLU A 293 44.95 34.00 20.69
C GLU A 293 43.67 33.16 20.82
N LEU A 294 42.87 33.42 21.86
CA LEU A 294 41.58 32.74 22.07
C LEU A 294 40.59 33.03 20.92
N LEU A 295 40.55 34.27 20.42
CA LEU A 295 39.72 34.63 19.27
C LEU A 295 40.14 33.86 18.00
N LEU A 296 41.45 33.65 17.80
CA LEU A 296 41.96 32.89 16.67
C LEU A 296 41.56 31.40 16.75
N GLU A 297 41.66 30.81 17.94
CA GLU A 297 41.22 29.42 18.19
C GLU A 297 39.71 29.25 17.95
N ASN A 298 38.91 30.19 18.45
CA ASN A 298 37.47 30.20 18.24
C ASN A 298 37.09 30.35 16.76
N ALA A 299 37.78 31.20 16.02
CA ALA A 299 37.56 31.39 14.59
C ALA A 299 37.88 30.10 13.80
N ASN A 300 39.01 29.46 14.10
CA ASN A 300 39.41 28.19 13.48
C ASN A 300 38.41 27.06 13.79
N THR A 301 37.99 26.95 15.04
CA THR A 301 36.98 25.97 15.46
C THR A 301 35.66 26.20 14.75
N THR A 302 35.23 27.46 14.64
CA THR A 302 34.00 27.83 13.91
C THR A 302 34.10 27.44 12.44
N ASN A 303 35.24 27.67 11.79
CA ASN A 303 35.44 27.31 10.39
C ASN A 303 35.37 25.78 10.18
N SER A 304 36.02 25.00 11.05
CA SER A 304 35.93 23.54 11.04
C SER A 304 34.48 23.04 11.22
N LYS A 305 33.72 23.65 12.13
CA LYS A 305 32.30 23.33 12.33
C LYS A 305 31.42 23.70 11.14
N LEU A 306 31.75 24.76 10.40
CA LEU A 306 31.05 25.11 9.16
C LEU A 306 31.32 24.10 8.04
N ASP A 307 32.52 23.52 7.98
CA ASP A 307 32.83 22.45 7.03
C ASP A 307 32.03 21.17 7.33
N ASP A 308 32.00 20.75 8.60
CA ASP A 308 31.16 19.62 9.06
C ASP A 308 29.67 19.86 8.73
N PHE A 309 29.22 21.09 8.97
CA PHE A 309 27.84 21.50 8.70
C PHE A 309 27.54 21.44 7.21
N LYS A 310 28.44 21.92 6.34
CA LYS A 310 28.31 21.84 4.88
C LYS A 310 28.21 20.41 4.39
N LEU A 311 29.05 19.50 4.88
CA LEU A 311 29.03 18.08 4.51
C LEU A 311 27.68 17.42 4.86
N SER A 312 27.22 17.63 6.09
CA SER A 312 25.92 17.11 6.56
C SER A 312 24.77 17.64 5.70
N PHE A 313 24.91 18.87 5.23
CA PHE A 313 23.94 19.49 4.38
C PHE A 313 23.97 18.87 2.97
N ASP A 314 25.12 18.76 2.32
CA ASP A 314 25.25 18.12 1.01
C ASP A 314 24.67 16.69 0.98
N GLU A 315 24.81 15.94 2.08
CA GLU A 315 24.15 14.64 2.25
C GLU A 315 22.61 14.76 2.23
N ASN A 316 22.04 15.69 3.00
CA ASN A 316 20.60 15.98 3.00
C ASN A 316 20.09 16.37 1.60
N TYR A 317 20.89 17.09 0.80
CA TYR A 317 20.53 17.41 -0.58
C TYR A 317 20.43 16.17 -1.46
N SER A 318 21.38 15.26 -1.32
CA SER A 318 21.39 13.97 -2.02
C SER A 318 20.16 13.14 -1.66
N ILE A 319 19.80 13.10 -0.36
CA ILE A 319 18.58 12.45 0.11
C ILE A 319 17.34 13.09 -0.51
N ALA A 320 17.24 14.42 -0.50
CA ALA A 320 16.12 15.14 -1.11
C ALA A 320 15.96 14.81 -2.60
N LYS A 321 17.06 14.69 -3.36
CA LYS A 321 17.02 14.24 -4.76
C LYS A 321 16.46 12.82 -4.91
N LYS A 322 16.87 11.88 -4.06
CA LYS A 322 16.34 10.50 -4.09
C LYS A 322 14.85 10.48 -3.76
N LEU A 323 14.40 11.32 -2.82
CA LEU A 323 12.98 11.43 -2.46
C LEU A 323 12.12 11.94 -3.62
N VAL A 324 12.66 12.80 -4.51
CA VAL A 324 11.96 13.17 -5.75
C VAL A 324 11.67 11.95 -6.62
N ALA A 325 12.69 11.11 -6.87
CA ALA A 325 12.53 9.90 -7.67
C ALA A 325 11.53 8.92 -7.05
N TYR A 326 11.53 8.77 -5.72
CA TYR A 326 10.51 7.98 -5.02
C TYR A 326 9.10 8.57 -5.14
N GLY A 327 8.98 9.90 -5.12
CA GLY A 327 7.71 10.59 -5.35
C GLY A 327 7.19 10.44 -6.79
N GLU A 328 8.07 10.30 -7.78
CA GLU A 328 7.69 9.98 -9.16
C GLU A 328 7.25 8.52 -9.31
N ALA A 329 7.99 7.59 -8.71
CA ALA A 329 7.63 6.16 -8.71
C ALA A 329 6.26 5.92 -8.04
N MET A 330 6.03 6.52 -6.86
CA MET A 330 4.77 6.40 -6.13
C MET A 330 3.57 6.91 -6.95
N ASP A 331 3.75 7.96 -7.75
CA ASP A 331 2.70 8.48 -8.62
C ASP A 331 2.31 7.48 -9.71
N SER A 332 3.32 6.88 -10.33
CA SER A 332 3.12 5.79 -11.29
C SER A 332 2.37 4.62 -10.65
N ASP A 333 2.77 4.21 -9.44
CA ASP A 333 2.11 3.12 -8.72
C ASP A 333 0.66 3.44 -8.36
N LEU A 334 0.36 4.68 -7.95
CA LEU A 334 -1.02 5.12 -7.69
C LEU A 334 -1.88 5.14 -8.96
N GLN A 335 -1.32 5.50 -10.11
CA GLN A 335 -2.02 5.41 -11.40
C GLN A 335 -2.32 3.96 -11.79
N ILE A 336 -1.35 3.05 -11.58
CA ILE A 336 -1.54 1.62 -11.81
C ILE A 336 -2.63 1.06 -10.89
N LEU A 337 -2.57 1.36 -9.58
CA LEU A 337 -3.59 0.95 -8.61
C LEU A 337 -4.98 1.45 -9.00
N ASN A 338 -5.10 2.69 -9.45
CA ASN A 338 -6.38 3.23 -9.90
C ASN A 338 -6.96 2.42 -11.07
N ARG A 339 -6.10 2.06 -12.04
CA ARG A 339 -6.49 1.18 -13.16
C ARG A 339 -6.89 -0.23 -12.70
N GLU A 340 -6.16 -0.82 -11.77
CA GLU A 340 -6.47 -2.16 -11.25
C GLU A 340 -7.79 -2.19 -10.48
N VAL A 341 -8.06 -1.17 -9.65
CA VAL A 341 -9.34 -1.02 -8.95
C VAL A 341 -10.49 -0.90 -9.93
N LYS A 342 -10.30 -0.20 -11.06
CA LYS A 342 -11.30 -0.14 -12.14
C LYS A 342 -11.56 -1.51 -12.78
N ILE A 343 -10.51 -2.30 -13.04
CA ILE A 343 -10.66 -3.66 -13.59
C ILE A 343 -11.44 -4.55 -12.61
N ILE A 344 -11.17 -4.45 -11.30
CA ILE A 344 -11.90 -5.21 -10.27
C ILE A 344 -13.38 -4.82 -10.26
N LEU A 345 -13.70 -3.54 -10.43
CA LEU A 345 -15.08 -3.06 -10.54
C LEU A 345 -15.79 -3.66 -11.76
N ASP A 346 -15.14 -3.67 -12.93
CA ASP A 346 -15.69 -4.27 -14.15
C ASP A 346 -15.94 -5.79 -13.97
N LEU A 347 -15.03 -6.50 -13.30
CA LEU A 347 -15.21 -7.91 -12.95
C LEU A 347 -16.39 -8.14 -11.99
N ALA A 348 -16.58 -7.25 -11.01
CA ALA A 348 -17.72 -7.30 -10.10
C ALA A 348 -19.05 -7.14 -10.86
N GLN A 349 -19.09 -6.22 -11.82
CA GLN A 349 -20.26 -6.04 -12.67
C GLN A 349 -20.55 -7.27 -13.54
N ASN A 350 -19.52 -7.92 -14.09
CA ASN A 350 -19.69 -9.18 -14.81
C ASN A 350 -20.21 -10.31 -13.90
N ASN A 351 -19.74 -10.40 -12.66
CA ASN A 351 -20.25 -11.37 -11.68
C ASN A 351 -21.72 -11.13 -11.34
N PHE A 352 -22.15 -9.88 -11.26
CA PHE A 352 -23.56 -9.53 -11.08
C PHE A 352 -24.43 -10.04 -12.23
N GLU A 353 -24.03 -9.78 -13.48
CA GLU A 353 -24.75 -10.27 -14.66
C GLU A 353 -24.75 -11.79 -14.74
N ASN A 354 -23.64 -12.45 -14.40
CA ASN A 354 -23.56 -13.91 -14.34
C ASN A 354 -24.51 -14.50 -13.28
N SER A 355 -24.61 -13.89 -12.11
CA SER A 355 -25.59 -14.31 -11.09
C SER A 355 -27.02 -14.22 -11.61
N LYS A 356 -27.36 -13.12 -12.28
CA LYS A 356 -28.68 -12.94 -12.89
C LYS A 356 -28.97 -14.02 -13.94
N ASN A 357 -28.00 -14.30 -14.82
CA ASN A 357 -28.13 -15.35 -15.83
C ASN A 357 -28.30 -16.74 -15.20
N ILE A 358 -27.54 -17.06 -14.15
CA ILE A 358 -27.67 -18.33 -13.42
C ILE A 358 -29.07 -18.45 -12.80
N SER A 359 -29.57 -17.39 -12.17
CA SER A 359 -30.93 -17.36 -11.61
C SER A 359 -31.98 -17.65 -12.68
N GLN A 360 -31.89 -16.98 -13.83
CA GLN A 360 -32.84 -17.17 -14.93
C GLN A 360 -32.78 -18.59 -15.51
N ILE A 361 -31.58 -19.15 -15.69
CA ILE A 361 -31.39 -20.53 -16.16
C ILE A 361 -31.99 -21.51 -15.15
N SER A 362 -31.76 -21.28 -13.86
CA SER A 362 -32.30 -22.08 -12.77
C SER A 362 -33.84 -22.14 -12.81
N ASP A 363 -34.48 -20.99 -13.00
CA ASP A 363 -35.94 -20.88 -13.12
C ASP A 363 -36.47 -21.66 -14.34
N VAL A 364 -35.84 -21.51 -15.51
CA VAL A 364 -36.22 -22.24 -16.73
C VAL A 364 -36.06 -23.74 -16.58
N ILE A 365 -34.95 -24.19 -15.98
CA ILE A 365 -34.71 -25.63 -15.74
C ILE A 365 -35.78 -26.18 -14.79
N LYS A 366 -36.13 -25.44 -13.75
CA LYS A 366 -37.18 -25.81 -12.79
C LYS A 366 -38.54 -25.97 -13.46
N GLU A 367 -38.94 -25.02 -14.32
CA GLU A 367 -40.18 -25.12 -15.10
C GLU A 367 -40.20 -26.37 -15.98
N ASN A 368 -39.13 -26.64 -16.73
CA ASN A 368 -39.03 -27.82 -17.60
C ASN A 368 -39.15 -29.14 -16.81
N PHE A 369 -38.59 -29.21 -15.60
CA PHE A 369 -38.70 -30.42 -14.78
C PHE A 369 -40.09 -30.64 -14.19
N ILE A 370 -40.80 -29.55 -13.84
CA ILE A 370 -42.21 -29.63 -13.42
C ILE A 370 -43.08 -30.16 -14.55
N GLU A 371 -42.88 -29.69 -15.79
CA GLU A 371 -43.59 -30.20 -16.97
C GLU A 371 -43.29 -31.68 -17.25
N LEU A 372 -42.03 -32.09 -17.07
CA LEU A 372 -41.59 -33.47 -17.26
C LEU A 372 -42.20 -34.41 -16.21
N GLU A 373 -42.22 -33.98 -14.94
CA GLU A 373 -42.85 -34.73 -13.83
C GLU A 373 -44.34 -34.92 -14.09
N HIS A 374 -45.05 -33.84 -14.45
CA HIS A 374 -46.47 -33.91 -14.81
C HIS A 374 -46.75 -34.80 -16.02
N SER A 375 -45.82 -34.86 -16.98
CA SER A 375 -45.94 -35.75 -18.14
C SER A 375 -45.78 -37.22 -17.76
N ILE A 376 -44.87 -37.56 -16.84
CA ILE A 376 -44.69 -38.94 -16.35
C ILE A 376 -45.90 -39.38 -15.51
N GLU A 377 -46.46 -38.49 -14.70
CA GLU A 377 -47.68 -38.78 -13.93
C GLU A 377 -48.86 -39.20 -14.81
N LYS A 378 -48.96 -38.67 -16.04
CA LYS A 378 -50.01 -39.09 -17.01
C LYS A 378 -49.82 -40.51 -17.56
N PHE A 379 -48.61 -41.06 -17.49
CA PHE A 379 -48.29 -42.41 -17.98
C PHE A 379 -48.41 -43.49 -16.90
N ASN A 380 -48.26 -43.11 -15.63
CA ASN A 380 -48.46 -44.00 -14.47
C ASN A 380 -49.94 -44.29 -14.21
#